data_AF-A0A151H7G9-F1
#
_entry.id   AF-A0A151H7G9-F1
#
_cell.length_a   1.000
_cell.length_b   1.000
_cell.length_c   1.000
_cell.angle_alpha   90.00
_cell.angle_beta   90.00
_cell.angle_gamma   90.00
#
_symmetry.space_group_name_H-M   'P 1'
#
loop_
_entity.id
_entity.type
_entity.pdbx_description
1 polymer ?
#
loop_
_entity_poly.entity_id
_entity_poly.type
_entity_poly.pdbx_seq_one_letter_code
_entity_poly.pdbx_strand_id
1 'polypeptide(L)'
;MSLLTQLLGVKAPQSSELQEAGTGFPPQLEQFINDAITNAEKKAVAQMMQDNRSRDLDQELLHIAEERLKKYWYIGQCRRDYTTTCPVDWTETEDGLCLPPVEYSGPCRASNFKDSSVLQKEDFAWKCQAAWPCRSAPSRDFSSACPTNWANIGGHLCIAPDNYAGNCSPAVDFANFSTERKAIWAKTCDAEWPVINVAKRAARRSLAAVPKNVGVEGPVSEVRRTFFLDSTGRYETIGQQEGVIHSVIKPISL
;
A
#
# COMPACT_ATOMS: atom_id res chain seq x y z
N MET A 1 -39.07 -14.62 45.16
CA MET A 1 -38.10 -15.50 44.47
C MET A 1 -37.04 -14.60 43.86
N SER A 2 -35.88 -14.48 44.51
CA SER A 2 -34.84 -13.49 44.15
C SER A 2 -34.16 -13.86 42.83
N LEU A 3 -33.85 -12.87 42.00
CA LEU A 3 -33.17 -13.02 40.69
C LEU A 3 -31.83 -13.77 40.82
N LEU A 4 -31.19 -13.68 41.98
CA LEU A 4 -29.96 -14.39 42.36
C LEU A 4 -30.11 -15.93 42.30
N THR A 5 -31.30 -16.46 42.59
CA THR A 5 -31.52 -17.92 42.62
C THR A 5 -31.60 -18.53 41.22
N GLN A 6 -31.90 -17.73 40.19
CA GLN A 6 -32.02 -18.21 38.81
C GLN A 6 -30.67 -18.23 38.06
N LEU A 7 -29.72 -17.36 38.44
CA LEU A 7 -28.47 -17.17 37.69
C LEU A 7 -27.31 -18.07 38.15
N LEU A 8 -27.30 -18.50 39.41
CA LEU A 8 -26.13 -19.17 39.99
C LEU A 8 -26.33 -20.66 40.25
N GLY A 9 -27.56 -21.20 40.19
CA GLY A 9 -27.82 -22.62 40.48
C GLY A 9 -27.45 -23.09 41.90
N VAL A 10 -26.92 -22.21 42.74
CA VAL A 10 -26.57 -22.50 44.13
C VAL A 10 -27.82 -22.30 44.99
N LYS A 11 -28.32 -23.39 45.55
CA LYS A 11 -29.39 -23.36 46.55
C LYS A 11 -28.81 -22.72 47.82
N ALA A 12 -29.37 -21.58 48.23
CA ALA A 12 -29.00 -20.92 49.48
C ALA A 12 -29.08 -21.94 50.64
N PRO A 13 -28.10 -21.96 51.57
CA PRO A 13 -28.13 -22.88 52.71
C PRO A 13 -29.43 -22.67 53.48
N GLN A 14 -30.20 -23.73 53.71
CA GLN A 14 -31.41 -23.63 54.53
C GLN A 14 -31.01 -23.34 55.97
N SER A 15 -31.54 -22.25 56.52
CA SER A 15 -31.24 -21.70 57.84
C SER A 15 -31.84 -22.50 59.00
N SER A 16 -32.08 -23.80 58.85
CA SER A 16 -32.93 -24.59 59.77
C SER A 16 -32.18 -25.41 60.83
N GLU A 17 -30.88 -25.17 61.08
CA GLU A 17 -30.13 -25.87 62.15
C GLU A 17 -29.43 -24.93 63.15
N LEU A 18 -29.97 -23.73 63.40
CA LEU A 18 -29.54 -22.86 64.50
C LEU A 18 -30.74 -22.24 65.23
N GLN A 19 -31.48 -23.07 65.95
CA GLN A 19 -32.26 -22.67 67.12
C GLN A 19 -31.79 -23.62 68.23
N GLU A 20 -31.16 -23.15 69.31
CA GLU A 20 -31.85 -22.51 70.41
C GLU A 20 -30.99 -21.52 71.23
N ALA A 21 -31.74 -20.67 71.96
CA ALA A 21 -31.43 -19.95 73.20
C ALA A 21 -31.01 -18.47 73.12
N GLY A 22 -31.99 -17.59 73.38
CA GLY A 22 -31.83 -16.45 74.30
C GLY A 22 -31.27 -15.14 73.74
N THR A 23 -32.14 -14.13 73.68
CA THR A 23 -31.91 -12.72 73.29
C THR A 23 -31.76 -12.50 71.78
N GLY A 24 -32.82 -11.98 71.15
CA GLY A 24 -32.69 -11.38 69.83
C GLY A 24 -31.62 -10.29 69.89
N PHE A 25 -30.82 -10.16 68.83
CA PHE A 25 -29.84 -9.10 68.73
C PHE A 25 -30.55 -7.76 68.96
N PRO A 26 -29.92 -6.77 69.64
CA PRO A 26 -30.41 -5.41 69.62
C PRO A 26 -30.82 -5.01 68.19
N PRO A 27 -32.03 -4.47 67.97
CA PRO A 27 -32.57 -4.20 66.62
C PRO A 27 -31.62 -3.40 65.72
N GLN A 28 -30.74 -2.59 66.33
CA GLN A 28 -29.72 -1.82 65.63
C GLN A 28 -28.65 -2.69 64.95
N LEU A 29 -28.32 -3.85 65.51
CA LEU A 29 -27.30 -4.75 64.97
C LEU A 29 -27.87 -5.66 63.88
N GLU A 30 -29.14 -6.08 63.98
CA GLU A 30 -29.83 -6.73 62.86
C GLU A 30 -29.93 -5.80 61.64
N GLN A 31 -30.26 -4.52 61.86
CA GLN A 31 -30.29 -3.52 60.80
C GLN A 31 -28.91 -3.32 60.16
N PHE A 32 -27.85 -3.19 60.98
CA PHE A 32 -26.49 -3.07 60.48
C PHE A 32 -26.06 -4.25 59.60
N ILE A 33 -26.42 -5.49 59.99
CA ILE A 33 -26.12 -6.69 59.21
C ILE A 33 -26.86 -6.65 57.87
N ASN A 34 -28.14 -6.31 57.85
CA ASN A 34 -28.93 -6.21 56.62
C ASN A 34 -28.41 -5.12 55.68
N ASP A 35 -28.03 -3.96 56.23
CA ASP A 35 -27.42 -2.87 55.47
C ASP A 35 -26.07 -3.30 54.88
N ALA A 36 -25.24 -4.01 55.66
CA ALA A 36 -23.97 -4.54 55.19
C ALA A 36 -24.16 -5.55 54.04
N ILE A 37 -25.13 -6.46 54.16
CA ILE A 37 -25.47 -7.44 53.12
C ILE A 37 -25.93 -6.71 51.85
N THR A 38 -26.91 -5.80 51.97
CA THR A 38 -27.46 -5.10 50.79
C THR A 38 -26.41 -4.20 50.11
N ASN A 39 -25.50 -3.58 50.87
CA ASN A 39 -24.39 -2.82 50.31
C ASN A 39 -23.37 -3.72 49.60
N ALA A 40 -23.06 -4.90 50.17
CA ALA A 40 -22.20 -5.88 49.54
C ALA A 40 -22.82 -6.41 48.23
N GLU A 41 -24.12 -6.72 48.23
CA GLU A 41 -24.86 -7.13 47.03
C GLU A 41 -24.84 -6.05 45.95
N LYS A 42 -25.16 -4.79 46.30
CA LYS A 42 -25.09 -3.65 45.36
C LYS A 42 -23.70 -3.50 44.77
N LYS A 43 -22.65 -3.61 45.58
CA LYS A 43 -21.25 -3.52 45.13
C LYS A 43 -20.89 -4.68 44.20
N ALA A 44 -21.29 -5.90 44.54
CA ALA A 44 -21.02 -7.09 43.71
C ALA A 44 -21.71 -6.98 42.34
N VAL A 45 -22.96 -6.52 42.31
CA VAL A 45 -23.69 -6.30 41.05
C VAL A 45 -23.03 -5.22 40.21
N ALA A 46 -22.65 -4.09 40.80
CA ALA A 46 -21.97 -3.00 40.09
C ALA A 46 -20.62 -3.47 39.51
N GLN A 47 -19.84 -4.22 40.30
CA GLN A 47 -18.57 -4.78 39.84
C GLN A 47 -18.76 -5.74 38.67
N MET A 48 -19.70 -6.69 38.80
CA MET A 48 -19.99 -7.64 37.72
C MET A 48 -20.43 -6.94 36.42
N MET A 49 -21.25 -5.89 36.53
CA MET A 49 -21.65 -5.09 35.36
C MET A 49 -20.45 -4.40 34.70
N GLN A 50 -19.50 -3.90 35.49
CA GLN A 50 -18.30 -3.27 34.99
C GLN A 50 -17.34 -4.28 34.34
N ASP A 51 -17.15 -5.45 34.95
CA ASP A 51 -16.31 -6.52 34.42
C ASP A 51 -16.87 -7.07 33.10
N ASN A 52 -18.20 -7.27 33.03
CA ASN A 52 -18.87 -7.67 31.78
C ASN A 52 -18.63 -6.65 30.68
N ARG A 53 -18.79 -5.35 30.97
CA ARG A 53 -18.51 -4.28 29.99
C ARG A 53 -17.05 -4.31 29.54
N SER A 54 -16.09 -4.50 30.45
CA SER A 54 -14.66 -4.58 30.10
C SER A 54 -14.41 -5.76 29.16
N ARG A 55 -14.96 -6.94 29.46
CA ARG A 55 -14.81 -8.13 28.64
C ARG A 55 -15.43 -7.94 27.25
N ASP A 56 -16.60 -7.32 27.17
CA ASP A 56 -17.28 -7.05 25.90
C ASP A 56 -16.42 -6.11 25.03
N LEU A 57 -15.84 -5.05 25.63
CA LEU A 57 -14.90 -4.16 24.96
C LEU A 57 -13.64 -4.89 24.47
N ASP A 58 -13.06 -5.77 25.29
CA ASP A 58 -11.88 -6.54 24.91
C ASP A 58 -12.18 -7.50 23.74
N GLN A 59 -13.37 -8.10 23.72
CA GLN A 59 -13.82 -8.96 22.62
C GLN A 59 -14.00 -8.18 21.31
N GLU A 60 -14.62 -7.00 21.38
CA GLU A 60 -14.75 -6.11 20.21
C GLU A 60 -13.38 -5.68 19.68
N LEU A 61 -12.46 -5.30 20.56
CA LEU A 61 -11.11 -4.88 20.18
C LEU A 61 -10.34 -6.03 19.50
N LEU A 62 -10.45 -7.25 20.04
CA LEU A 62 -9.85 -8.44 19.44
C LEU A 62 -10.39 -8.67 18.02
N HIS A 63 -11.71 -8.60 17.84
CA HIS A 63 -12.34 -8.77 16.53
C HIS A 63 -11.83 -7.74 15.51
N ILE A 64 -11.74 -6.47 15.91
CA ILE A 64 -11.21 -5.39 15.07
C ILE A 64 -9.73 -5.65 14.70
N ALA A 65 -8.92 -6.07 15.68
CA ALA A 65 -7.51 -6.37 15.45
C ALA A 65 -7.33 -7.54 14.47
N GLU A 66 -8.11 -8.61 14.62
CA GLU A 66 -8.10 -9.76 13.72
C GLU A 66 -8.51 -9.38 12.30
N GLU A 67 -9.58 -8.59 12.14
CA GLU A 67 -10.03 -8.13 10.83
C GLU A 67 -8.94 -7.32 10.12
N ARG A 68 -8.32 -6.38 10.84
CA ARG A 68 -7.21 -5.58 10.31
C ARG A 68 -6.01 -6.43 9.92
N LEU A 69 -5.68 -7.44 10.73
CA LEU A 69 -4.57 -8.35 10.44
C LEU A 69 -4.86 -9.21 9.20
N LYS A 70 -6.09 -9.73 9.08
CA LYS A 70 -6.53 -10.47 7.88
C LYS A 70 -6.46 -9.58 6.64
N LYS A 71 -7.00 -8.36 6.68
CA LYS A 71 -6.90 -7.42 5.56
C LYS A 71 -5.44 -7.11 5.21
N TYR A 72 -4.59 -6.85 6.20
CA TYR A 72 -3.16 -6.65 5.97
C TYR A 72 -2.54 -7.86 5.24
N TRP A 73 -2.75 -9.08 5.73
CA TRP A 73 -2.12 -10.27 5.16
C TRP A 73 -2.65 -10.64 3.77
N TYR A 74 -3.97 -10.54 3.54
CA TYR A 74 -4.62 -11.06 2.33
C TYR A 74 -4.91 -10.04 1.24
N ILE A 75 -4.83 -8.73 1.52
CA ILE A 75 -4.96 -7.68 0.50
C ILE A 75 -3.89 -6.58 0.62
N GLY A 76 -3.29 -6.36 1.80
CA GLY A 76 -2.42 -5.20 2.08
C GLY A 76 -0.90 -5.41 2.01
N GLN A 77 -0.41 -6.64 2.11
CA GLN A 77 1.04 -6.94 2.19
C GLN A 77 1.83 -6.46 0.96
N CYS A 78 1.17 -6.47 -0.20
CA CYS A 78 1.69 -6.06 -1.50
C CYS A 78 0.52 -5.67 -2.40
N ARG A 79 0.80 -4.97 -3.50
CA ARG A 79 -0.22 -4.74 -4.54
C ARG A 79 -0.57 -6.07 -5.21
N ARG A 80 -1.82 -6.52 -5.08
CA ARG A 80 -2.29 -7.78 -5.64
C ARG A 80 -2.51 -7.69 -7.14
N ASP A 81 -2.29 -8.81 -7.82
CA ASP A 81 -2.57 -8.98 -9.23
C ASP A 81 -3.89 -9.73 -9.43
N TYR A 82 -4.97 -8.97 -9.58
CA TYR A 82 -6.30 -9.53 -9.81
C TYR A 82 -6.58 -9.89 -11.28
N THR A 83 -5.56 -9.82 -12.14
CA THR A 83 -5.65 -10.30 -13.53
C THR A 83 -5.66 -11.82 -13.60
N THR A 84 -5.12 -12.50 -12.59
CA THR A 84 -5.29 -13.95 -12.44
C THR A 84 -6.70 -14.28 -11.98
N THR A 85 -7.29 -15.36 -12.50
CA THR A 85 -8.64 -15.78 -12.13
C THR A 85 -8.66 -16.21 -10.66
N CYS A 86 -7.80 -17.15 -10.29
CA CYS A 86 -7.80 -17.78 -8.97
C CYS A 86 -6.75 -17.20 -7.99
N PRO A 87 -6.98 -17.38 -6.67
CA PRO A 87 -5.96 -17.18 -5.65
C PRO A 87 -4.71 -18.05 -5.87
N VAL A 88 -3.62 -17.70 -5.21
CA VAL A 88 -2.40 -18.51 -5.13
C VAL A 88 -2.74 -19.88 -4.55
N ASP A 89 -2.17 -20.93 -5.16
CA ASP A 89 -2.35 -22.35 -4.82
C ASP A 89 -3.77 -22.91 -5.02
N TRP A 90 -4.69 -22.12 -5.60
CA TRP A 90 -6.01 -22.60 -5.99
C TRP A 90 -6.01 -23.02 -7.45
N THR A 91 -6.65 -24.14 -7.75
CA THR A 91 -6.69 -24.73 -9.10
C THR A 91 -7.90 -24.21 -9.87
N GLU A 92 -7.66 -23.61 -11.04
CA GLU A 92 -8.70 -23.17 -11.96
C GLU A 92 -9.22 -24.33 -12.81
N THR A 93 -10.54 -24.47 -12.94
CA THR A 93 -11.20 -25.37 -13.91
C THR A 93 -11.51 -24.62 -15.21
N GLU A 94 -11.88 -25.35 -16.27
CA GLU A 94 -12.22 -24.76 -17.58
C GLU A 94 -13.36 -23.71 -17.52
N ASP A 95 -14.27 -23.83 -16.54
CA ASP A 95 -15.39 -22.90 -16.34
C ASP A 95 -15.02 -21.67 -15.50
N GLY A 96 -13.76 -21.53 -15.07
CA GLY A 96 -13.28 -20.46 -14.19
C GLY A 96 -13.60 -20.69 -12.70
N LEU A 97 -13.94 -21.91 -12.32
CA LEU A 97 -14.12 -22.31 -10.92
C LEU A 97 -12.74 -22.51 -10.28
N CYS A 98 -12.51 -21.88 -9.13
CA CYS A 98 -11.29 -22.03 -8.37
C CYS A 98 -11.50 -23.01 -7.23
N LEU A 99 -10.75 -24.11 -7.22
CA LEU A 99 -10.79 -25.15 -6.19
C LEU A 99 -9.67 -24.92 -5.16
N PRO A 100 -9.97 -24.91 -3.85
CA PRO A 100 -8.93 -24.80 -2.83
C PRO A 100 -8.06 -26.07 -2.78
N PRO A 101 -6.77 -25.96 -2.37
CA PRO A 101 -5.92 -27.12 -2.16
C PRO A 101 -6.39 -27.94 -0.96
N VAL A 102 -5.95 -29.20 -0.84
CA VAL A 102 -6.42 -30.14 0.19
C VAL A 102 -6.07 -29.65 1.62
N GLU A 103 -4.93 -28.98 1.73
CA GLU A 103 -4.32 -28.42 2.93
C GLU A 103 -4.88 -27.04 3.33
N TYR A 104 -5.78 -26.47 2.53
CA TYR A 104 -6.41 -25.20 2.86
C TYR A 104 -7.33 -25.33 4.07
N SER A 105 -7.00 -24.59 5.12
CA SER A 105 -7.70 -24.56 6.41
C SER A 105 -8.64 -23.36 6.59
N GLY A 106 -8.81 -22.55 5.53
CA GLY A 106 -9.68 -21.39 5.57
C GLY A 106 -11.17 -21.75 5.47
N PRO A 107 -12.06 -20.77 5.69
CA PRO A 107 -13.50 -21.03 5.86
C PRO A 107 -14.27 -21.27 4.55
N CYS A 108 -13.66 -20.95 3.41
CA CYS A 108 -14.36 -20.93 2.12
C CYS A 108 -14.21 -22.22 1.31
N ARG A 109 -15.00 -22.34 0.25
CA ARG A 109 -14.99 -23.48 -0.68
C ARG A 109 -14.73 -22.99 -2.10
N ALA A 110 -14.82 -23.91 -3.05
CA ALA A 110 -14.74 -23.60 -4.46
C ALA A 110 -15.64 -22.43 -4.85
N SER A 111 -15.09 -21.48 -5.62
CA SER A 111 -15.78 -20.23 -6.00
C SER A 111 -15.35 -19.79 -7.40
N ASN A 112 -16.25 -19.16 -8.16
CA ASN A 112 -15.96 -18.68 -9.52
C ASN A 112 -15.68 -17.17 -9.51
N PHE A 113 -14.60 -16.75 -10.18
CA PHE A 113 -14.18 -15.35 -10.23
C PHE A 113 -14.05 -14.75 -11.63
N LYS A 114 -14.54 -15.45 -12.67
CA LYS A 114 -14.41 -15.02 -14.07
C LYS A 114 -14.96 -13.62 -14.32
N ASP A 115 -16.12 -13.31 -13.71
CA ASP A 115 -16.81 -12.01 -13.84
C ASP A 115 -16.77 -11.19 -12.54
N SER A 116 -15.84 -11.50 -11.64
CA SER A 116 -15.71 -10.78 -10.37
C SER A 116 -14.90 -9.50 -10.52
N SER A 117 -15.39 -8.42 -9.93
CA SER A 117 -14.67 -7.16 -9.78
C SER A 117 -13.48 -7.30 -8.81
N VAL A 118 -12.55 -6.34 -8.88
CA VAL A 118 -11.41 -6.25 -7.93
C VAL A 118 -11.89 -6.22 -6.49
N LEU A 119 -12.94 -5.43 -6.18
CA LEU A 119 -13.50 -5.33 -4.84
C LEU A 119 -14.07 -6.65 -4.33
N GLN A 120 -14.72 -7.44 -5.21
CA GLN A 120 -15.22 -8.76 -4.84
C GLN A 120 -14.10 -9.76 -4.57
N LYS A 121 -13.03 -9.72 -5.38
CA LYS A 121 -11.84 -10.55 -5.16
C LYS A 121 -11.10 -10.13 -3.87
N GLU A 122 -11.01 -8.84 -3.58
CA GLU A 122 -10.47 -8.33 -2.31
C GLU A 122 -11.29 -8.81 -1.11
N ASP A 123 -12.61 -8.66 -1.18
CA ASP A 123 -13.52 -9.07 -0.11
C ASP A 123 -13.45 -10.58 0.16
N PHE A 124 -13.42 -11.38 -0.91
CA PHE A 124 -13.18 -12.81 -0.82
C PHE A 124 -11.82 -13.10 -0.17
N ALA A 125 -10.75 -12.43 -0.61
CA ALA A 125 -9.39 -12.74 -0.18
C ALA A 125 -9.21 -12.65 1.34
N TRP A 126 -9.68 -11.58 1.99
CA TRP A 126 -9.49 -11.41 3.44
C TRP A 126 -10.47 -12.23 4.27
N LYS A 127 -11.71 -12.47 3.78
CA LYS A 127 -12.70 -13.32 4.47
C LYS A 127 -12.32 -14.80 4.40
N CYS A 128 -11.88 -15.23 3.21
CA CYS A 128 -11.51 -16.61 2.92
C CYS A 128 -10.06 -16.90 3.20
N GLN A 129 -9.24 -15.93 3.60
CA GLN A 129 -7.84 -16.17 3.86
C GLN A 129 -7.12 -16.75 2.63
N ALA A 130 -7.47 -16.27 1.44
CA ALA A 130 -7.00 -16.75 0.15
C ALA A 130 -6.45 -15.58 -0.67
N ALA A 131 -5.14 -15.54 -0.87
CA ALA A 131 -4.45 -14.40 -1.45
C ALA A 131 -4.32 -14.52 -2.97
N TRP A 132 -4.61 -13.47 -3.74
CA TRP A 132 -4.12 -13.33 -5.11
C TRP A 132 -2.61 -13.02 -5.12
N PRO A 133 -1.88 -13.40 -6.19
CA PRO A 133 -0.44 -13.19 -6.27
C PRO A 133 -0.07 -11.71 -6.16
N CYS A 134 1.11 -11.42 -5.62
CA CYS A 134 1.66 -10.07 -5.66
C CYS A 134 2.01 -9.71 -7.11
N ARG A 135 1.59 -8.53 -7.54
CA ARG A 135 2.12 -7.94 -8.77
C ARG A 135 3.58 -7.58 -8.53
N SER A 136 4.48 -8.04 -9.38
CA SER A 136 5.88 -7.63 -9.34
C SER A 136 5.96 -6.11 -9.58
N ALA A 137 6.50 -5.39 -8.60
CA ALA A 137 6.72 -3.96 -8.77
C ALA A 137 7.89 -3.76 -9.76
N PRO A 138 7.77 -2.85 -10.75
CA PRO A 138 8.89 -2.54 -11.61
C PRO A 138 10.04 -1.98 -10.76
N SER A 139 11.27 -2.42 -11.05
CA SER A 139 12.45 -1.92 -10.34
C SER A 139 12.56 -0.40 -10.54
N ARG A 140 12.75 0.33 -9.44
CA ARG A 140 12.82 1.79 -9.42
C ARG A 140 14.26 2.27 -9.59
N ASP A 141 14.44 3.35 -10.35
CA ASP A 141 15.73 3.98 -10.62
C ASP A 141 16.01 5.09 -9.61
N PHE A 142 16.60 4.71 -8.47
CA PHE A 142 17.04 5.66 -7.43
C PHE A 142 18.33 6.42 -7.79
N SER A 143 18.94 6.13 -8.95
CA SER A 143 20.04 6.94 -9.49
C SER A 143 19.54 8.24 -10.12
N SER A 144 18.24 8.32 -10.42
CA SER A 144 17.62 9.58 -10.78
C SER A 144 17.73 10.59 -9.64
N ALA A 145 17.75 11.88 -9.98
CA ALA A 145 17.86 12.94 -9.00
C ALA A 145 16.54 13.18 -8.26
N CYS A 146 15.42 13.17 -9.00
CA CYS A 146 14.08 13.42 -8.48
C CYS A 146 13.11 12.25 -8.77
N PRO A 147 12.01 12.16 -7.99
CA PRO A 147 10.88 11.30 -8.33
C PRO A 147 10.26 11.67 -9.69
N THR A 148 9.46 10.75 -10.23
CA THR A 148 8.74 10.93 -11.49
C THR A 148 7.79 12.12 -11.40
N ASN A 149 7.80 12.99 -12.40
CA ASN A 149 7.00 14.22 -12.48
C ASN A 149 7.33 15.29 -11.42
N TRP A 150 8.44 15.16 -10.69
CA TRP A 150 8.93 16.22 -9.81
C TRP A 150 9.93 17.09 -10.55
N ALA A 151 9.82 18.41 -10.39
CA ALA A 151 10.72 19.37 -11.01
C ALA A 151 12.07 19.36 -10.29
N ASN A 152 13.16 19.19 -11.04
CA ASN A 152 14.52 19.25 -10.51
C ASN A 152 15.07 20.67 -10.60
N ILE A 153 15.40 21.25 -9.45
CA ILE A 153 16.02 22.56 -9.32
C ILE A 153 17.42 22.36 -8.73
N GLY A 154 18.48 22.75 -9.46
CA GLY A 154 19.85 22.70 -8.93
C GLY A 154 20.43 21.28 -8.72
N GLY A 155 19.83 20.24 -9.32
CA GLY A 155 20.38 18.89 -9.37
C GLY A 155 19.92 17.96 -8.25
N HIS A 156 19.54 18.48 -7.08
CA HIS A 156 19.17 17.69 -5.90
C HIS A 156 17.89 18.14 -5.21
N LEU A 157 17.46 19.39 -5.39
CA LEU A 157 16.19 19.89 -4.89
C LEU A 157 15.07 19.50 -5.86
N CYS A 158 14.06 18.82 -5.33
CA CYS A 158 12.94 18.31 -6.10
C CYS A 158 11.64 18.95 -5.59
N ILE A 159 10.84 19.49 -6.52
CA ILE A 159 9.56 20.11 -6.24
C ILE A 159 8.43 19.24 -6.81
N ALA A 160 7.47 18.89 -5.97
CA ALA A 160 6.31 18.10 -6.31
C ALA A 160 5.37 18.86 -7.25
N PRO A 161 4.61 18.16 -8.09
CA PRO A 161 3.55 18.78 -8.89
C PRO A 161 2.38 19.26 -8.01
N ASP A 162 1.57 20.18 -8.53
CA ASP A 162 0.44 20.77 -7.79
C ASP A 162 -0.60 19.76 -7.30
N ASN A 163 -0.69 18.59 -7.95
CA ASN A 163 -1.60 17.50 -7.60
C ASN A 163 -0.99 16.46 -6.64
N TYR A 164 0.17 16.74 -6.06
CA TYR A 164 0.78 15.85 -5.08
C TYR A 164 -0.03 15.85 -3.78
N ALA A 165 -0.63 14.69 -3.46
CA ALA A 165 -1.50 14.50 -2.31
C ALA A 165 -0.84 13.73 -1.15
N GLY A 166 0.49 13.54 -1.18
CA GLY A 166 1.20 12.81 -0.15
C GLY A 166 1.43 13.64 1.12
N ASN A 167 1.77 12.96 2.22
CA ASN A 167 1.90 13.57 3.55
C ASN A 167 3.25 14.28 3.81
N CYS A 168 4.11 14.37 2.80
CA CYS A 168 5.44 14.94 2.94
C CYS A 168 5.53 16.34 2.34
N SER A 169 6.60 17.07 2.66
CA SER A 169 6.87 18.38 2.06
C SER A 169 6.89 18.28 0.53
N PRO A 170 6.25 19.22 -0.20
CA PRO A 170 6.31 19.28 -1.66
C PRO A 170 7.68 19.72 -2.19
N ALA A 171 8.62 20.10 -1.31
CA ALA A 171 10.00 20.41 -1.68
C ALA A 171 10.95 19.57 -0.82
N VAL A 172 11.82 18.80 -1.46
CA VAL A 172 12.77 17.90 -0.78
C VAL A 172 14.12 17.91 -1.49
N ASP A 173 15.18 18.02 -0.71
CA ASP A 173 16.57 17.88 -1.18
C ASP A 173 17.06 16.44 -0.97
N PHE A 174 17.44 15.77 -2.05
CA PHE A 174 17.93 14.39 -2.05
C PHE A 174 19.46 14.27 -2.13
N ALA A 175 20.23 15.35 -2.02
CA ALA A 175 21.70 15.34 -2.15
C ALA A 175 22.38 14.29 -1.25
N ASN A 176 21.91 14.17 -0.01
CA ASN A 176 22.47 13.28 1.01
C ASN A 176 21.66 12.00 1.24
N PHE A 177 20.74 11.66 0.32
CA PHE A 177 19.94 10.46 0.44
C PHE A 177 20.62 9.26 -0.23
N SER A 178 20.79 8.17 0.52
CA SER A 178 21.12 6.87 -0.06
C SER A 178 19.94 6.30 -0.87
N THR A 179 20.21 5.34 -1.74
CA THR A 179 19.17 4.61 -2.50
C THR A 179 18.11 4.00 -1.59
N GLU A 180 18.53 3.43 -0.46
CA GLU A 180 17.65 2.90 0.58
C GLU A 180 16.73 3.98 1.16
N ARG A 181 17.30 5.14 1.53
CA ARG A 181 16.52 6.25 2.11
C ARG A 181 15.56 6.85 1.09
N LYS A 182 15.96 6.93 -0.19
CA LYS A 182 15.06 7.32 -1.28
C LYS A 182 13.88 6.34 -1.42
N ALA A 183 14.14 5.04 -1.29
CA ALA A 183 13.10 4.00 -1.37
C ALA A 183 12.11 4.07 -0.19
N ILE A 184 12.62 4.23 1.03
CA ILE A 184 11.78 4.39 2.23
C ILE A 184 10.95 5.67 2.12
N TRP A 185 11.60 6.80 1.81
CA TRP A 185 10.92 8.08 1.64
C TRP A 185 9.83 8.02 0.57
N ALA A 186 10.12 7.41 -0.59
CA ALA A 186 9.16 7.22 -1.67
C ALA A 186 7.90 6.48 -1.23
N LYS A 187 8.07 5.40 -0.46
CA LYS A 187 6.98 4.61 0.09
C LYS A 187 6.19 5.38 1.15
N THR A 188 6.87 6.12 2.01
CA THR A 188 6.23 6.90 3.09
C THR A 188 5.46 8.11 2.55
N CYS A 189 5.95 8.70 1.46
CA CYS A 189 5.46 9.95 0.91
C CYS A 189 4.58 9.76 -0.34
N ASP A 190 4.25 8.52 -0.72
CA ASP A 190 3.51 8.20 -1.95
C ASP A 190 4.08 8.90 -3.20
N ALA A 191 5.41 8.88 -3.32
CA ALA A 191 6.14 9.49 -4.41
C ALA A 191 6.87 8.42 -5.23
N GLU A 192 6.59 8.34 -6.52
CA GLU A 192 7.14 7.28 -7.35
C GLU A 192 8.44 7.67 -8.04
N TRP A 193 9.48 6.85 -7.89
CA TRP A 193 10.70 7.01 -8.69
C TRP A 193 10.54 6.46 -10.11
N PRO A 194 11.32 6.96 -11.10
CA PRO A 194 11.29 6.44 -12.45
C PRO A 194 11.56 4.94 -12.48
N VAL A 195 10.99 4.21 -13.45
CA VAL A 195 11.27 2.77 -13.60
C VAL A 195 12.59 2.53 -14.33
N ILE A 196 13.34 1.51 -13.92
CA ILE A 196 14.53 1.04 -14.64
C ILE A 196 14.06 0.44 -15.96
N ASN A 197 14.20 1.23 -17.03
CA ASN A 197 14.10 0.70 -18.38
C ASN A 197 15.38 -0.08 -18.67
N VAL A 198 15.31 -1.41 -18.57
CA VAL A 198 16.46 -2.31 -18.74
C VAL A 198 17.18 -2.06 -20.08
N ALA A 199 16.40 -1.76 -21.14
CA ALA A 199 16.92 -1.36 -22.45
C ALA A 199 17.75 -0.05 -22.42
N LYS A 200 17.32 0.97 -21.68
CA LYS A 200 18.05 2.24 -21.54
C LYS A 200 19.28 2.11 -20.64
N ARG A 201 19.23 1.24 -19.63
CA ARG A 201 20.34 0.99 -18.70
C ARG A 201 21.47 0.19 -19.36
N ALA A 202 21.15 -0.74 -20.25
CA ALA A 202 22.14 -1.42 -21.10
C ALA A 202 22.85 -0.41 -22.01
N ALA A 203 22.10 0.47 -22.70
CA ALA A 203 22.66 1.51 -23.57
C ALA A 203 23.59 2.51 -22.82
N ARG A 204 23.21 2.94 -21.61
CA ARG A 204 24.06 3.83 -20.78
C ARG A 204 25.35 3.15 -20.31
N ARG A 205 25.31 1.86 -19.99
CA ARG A 205 26.49 1.08 -19.60
C ARG A 205 27.44 0.85 -20.77
N SER A 206 26.94 0.64 -21.98
CA SER A 206 27.78 0.51 -23.18
C SER A 206 28.41 1.84 -23.60
N LEU A 207 27.76 2.98 -23.37
CA LEU A 207 28.36 4.32 -23.58
C LEU A 207 29.49 4.65 -22.58
N ALA A 208 29.41 4.16 -21.34
CA ALA A 208 30.46 4.34 -20.33
C ALA A 208 31.69 3.44 -20.55
N ALA A 209 31.58 2.43 -21.42
CA ALA A 209 32.65 1.49 -21.75
C ALA A 209 33.46 1.88 -23.00
N VAL A 210 33.16 3.03 -23.64
CA VAL A 210 33.97 3.53 -24.76
C VAL A 210 35.22 4.22 -24.20
N PRO A 211 36.44 3.68 -24.40
CA PRO A 211 37.66 4.38 -24.04
C PRO A 211 37.78 5.65 -24.88
N LYS A 212 38.08 6.80 -24.24
CA LYS A 212 38.24 8.11 -24.90
C LYS A 212 39.49 8.23 -25.80
N ASN A 213 40.09 7.13 -26.25
CA ASN A 213 41.33 7.16 -27.02
C ASN A 213 41.18 6.30 -28.29
N VAL A 214 40.57 6.87 -29.32
CA VAL A 214 40.91 6.53 -30.71
C VAL A 214 41.26 7.85 -31.37
N GLY A 215 42.56 8.12 -31.46
CA GLY A 215 43.08 9.14 -32.36
C GLY A 215 42.81 8.67 -33.78
N VAL A 216 41.91 9.36 -34.47
CA VAL A 216 41.74 9.21 -35.91
C VAL A 216 42.63 10.29 -36.52
N GLU A 217 43.84 9.91 -36.94
CA GLU A 217 44.58 10.69 -37.93
C GLU A 217 43.88 10.51 -39.28
N GLY A 218 42.85 11.32 -39.50
CA GLY A 218 42.27 11.57 -40.82
C GLY A 218 42.86 12.88 -41.38
N PRO A 219 42.95 13.02 -42.71
CA PRO A 219 43.50 14.22 -43.33
C PRO A 219 42.67 15.45 -42.94
N VAL A 220 43.34 16.45 -42.39
CA VAL A 220 42.78 17.77 -42.10
C VAL A 220 42.43 18.44 -43.42
N SER A 221 41.16 18.38 -43.82
CA SER A 221 40.60 19.41 -44.70
C SER A 221 40.00 20.50 -43.81
N GLU A 222 40.79 21.56 -43.63
CA GLU A 222 40.41 22.75 -42.88
C GLU A 222 39.30 23.50 -43.65
N VAL A 223 38.04 23.25 -43.31
CA VAL A 223 36.95 24.16 -43.69
C VAL A 223 36.80 25.17 -42.57
N ARG A 224 37.61 26.23 -42.63
CA ARG A 224 37.35 27.45 -41.85
C ARG A 224 35.99 28.01 -42.26
N ARG A 225 34.98 27.84 -41.41
CA ARG A 225 33.78 28.69 -41.43
C ARG A 225 34.13 29.98 -40.69
N THR A 226 34.50 31.01 -41.45
CA THR A 226 34.44 32.39 -40.95
C THR A 226 32.98 32.80 -40.84
N PHE A 227 32.48 32.89 -39.61
CA PHE A 227 31.25 33.60 -39.31
C PHE A 227 31.60 35.07 -39.12
N PHE A 228 31.14 35.93 -40.02
CA PHE A 228 31.06 37.36 -39.76
C PHE A 228 29.76 37.65 -39.01
N LEU A 229 29.87 38.26 -37.83
CA LEU A 229 28.76 38.88 -37.12
C LEU A 229 28.49 40.23 -37.79
N ASP A 230 27.34 40.39 -38.43
CA ASP A 230 26.78 41.72 -38.66
C ASP A 230 25.89 42.11 -37.46
N SER A 231 25.97 43.39 -37.12
CA SER A 231 25.34 44.16 -36.05
C SER A 231 23.79 44.13 -35.98
N THR A 232 23.10 43.24 -36.70
CA THR A 232 21.63 43.24 -36.80
C THR A 232 20.92 41.91 -36.51
N GLY A 233 21.64 40.84 -36.13
CA GLY A 233 21.06 39.69 -35.41
C GLY A 233 19.86 38.98 -36.07
N ARG A 234 20.01 38.46 -37.29
CA ARG A 234 19.01 37.58 -37.92
C ARG A 234 19.68 36.42 -38.68
N TYR A 235 19.17 35.19 -38.48
CA TYR A 235 19.64 33.98 -39.17
C TYR A 235 18.86 33.81 -40.48
N GLU A 236 19.56 33.51 -41.58
CA GLU A 236 18.94 33.14 -42.86
C GLU A 236 19.52 31.82 -43.33
N THR A 237 18.67 30.80 -43.49
CA THR A 237 19.00 29.49 -44.05
C THR A 237 18.74 29.49 -45.55
N ILE A 238 19.74 29.20 -46.37
CA ILE A 238 19.55 28.96 -47.82
C ILE A 238 19.75 27.49 -48.13
N GLY A 239 18.62 26.83 -48.42
CA GLY A 239 18.34 26.07 -49.64
C GLY A 239 19.37 25.05 -50.13
N GLN A 240 19.03 23.77 -49.93
CA GLN A 240 19.56 22.62 -50.65
C GLN A 240 18.98 22.60 -52.08
N GLN A 241 19.84 22.60 -53.11
CA GLN A 241 19.44 22.29 -54.48
C GLN A 241 20.15 21.02 -54.97
N GLU A 242 19.32 20.02 -55.27
CA GLU A 242 19.68 18.78 -55.94
C GLU A 242 19.93 19.00 -57.44
N GLY A 243 20.73 18.11 -58.03
CA GLY A 243 21.22 18.18 -59.39
C GLY A 243 20.19 17.86 -60.49
N VAL A 244 20.23 18.72 -61.51
CA VAL A 244 20.21 18.46 -62.97
C VAL A 244 19.19 17.43 -63.50
N ILE A 245 18.07 17.96 -64.01
CA ILE A 245 17.21 17.31 -65.00
C ILE A 245 17.44 18.01 -66.35
N HIS A 246 17.95 17.29 -67.36
CA HIS A 246 18.02 17.78 -68.74
C HIS A 246 16.67 17.60 -69.43
N SER A 247 15.91 18.68 -69.64
CA SER A 247 14.78 18.71 -70.57
C SER A 247 15.17 19.47 -71.84
N VAL A 248 15.08 18.76 -72.96
CA VAL A 248 15.20 19.27 -74.34
C VAL A 248 13.88 19.96 -74.70
N ILE A 249 13.91 21.25 -75.00
CA ILE A 249 12.80 21.98 -75.63
C ILE A 249 13.30 22.59 -76.94
N LYS A 250 12.64 22.22 -78.05
CA LYS A 250 12.86 22.72 -79.41
C LYS A 250 12.24 24.12 -79.61
N PRO A 251 12.71 24.92 -80.58
CA PRO A 251 12.26 26.29 -80.78
C PRO A 251 11.08 26.45 -81.77
N ILE A 252 10.28 27.50 -81.49
CA ILE A 252 9.71 28.55 -82.37
C ILE A 252 8.70 28.15 -83.46
N SER A 253 7.53 28.81 -83.43
CA SER A 253 6.99 29.53 -84.60
C SER A 253 6.02 30.64 -84.19
N LEU A 254 6.37 31.86 -84.63
CA LEU A 254 5.63 33.12 -84.86
C LEU A 254 4.44 33.49 -83.97
#